data_AF-A0A2D8YUL1-F1
#
_entry.id   AF-A0A2D8YUL1-F1
#
_cell.length_a   1.000
_cell.length_b   1.000
_cell.length_c   1.000
_cell.angle_alpha   90.00
_cell.angle_beta   90.00
_cell.angle_gamma   90.00
#
_symmetry.space_group_name_H-M   'P 1'
#
loop_
_entity.id
_entity.type
_entity.pdbx_description
1 polymer ?
#
loop_
_entity_poly.entity_id
_entity_poly.type
_entity_poly.pdbx_seq_one_letter_code
_entity_poly.pdbx_strand_id
1 'polypeptide(L)'
;MFVITGIPTKVGVLMLEAAGINLIAMAVIAFLFGALVGTGLPPAPTYILTALVIAPPMIKAGVDPWVVHFYAFFLAVWGELTPPTSVVAAVTAKIADASFMRTLGRALMLCVSLFTLMAGVFIRPELVKQPGVDQLAALGLILVPTLGIVFAIQARFATDRIRNLTARGVLMVVSLFALLYPDDAIAAIACVPVLLIIVAWVLYQRPRQIRAAKASG
;
A
#
# COMPACT_ATOMS: atom_id res chain seq x y z
N MET A 1 -26.03 5.83 -15.42
CA MET A 1 -26.70 5.67 -14.10
C MET A 1 -25.99 6.46 -13.00
N PHE A 2 -24.70 6.25 -12.70
CA PHE A 2 -24.01 6.96 -11.59
C PHE A 2 -23.94 8.50 -11.69
N VAL A 3 -23.79 9.06 -12.89
CA VAL A 3 -23.77 10.54 -13.07
C VAL A 3 -25.16 11.16 -12.86
N ILE A 4 -26.23 10.37 -13.02
CA ILE A 4 -27.63 10.84 -12.94
C ILE A 4 -28.12 10.90 -11.48
N THR A 5 -27.56 10.09 -10.57
CA THR A 5 -27.97 10.03 -9.15
C THR A 5 -27.35 11.15 -8.29
N GLY A 6 -26.39 11.91 -8.82
CA GLY A 6 -25.71 12.99 -8.11
C GLY A 6 -24.73 12.55 -7.01
N ILE A 7 -24.50 11.24 -6.85
CA ILE A 7 -23.52 10.70 -5.88
C ILE A 7 -22.10 11.25 -6.15
N PRO A 8 -21.59 11.24 -7.39
CA PRO A 8 -20.31 11.89 -7.74
C PRO A 8 -20.22 13.34 -7.26
N THR A 9 -21.28 14.12 -7.48
CA THR A 9 -21.33 15.54 -7.11
C THR A 9 -21.26 15.72 -5.60
N LYS A 10 -22.01 14.92 -4.82
CA LYS A 10 -21.98 14.98 -3.36
C LYS A 10 -20.62 14.57 -2.79
N VAL A 11 -20.02 13.50 -3.33
CA VAL A 11 -18.68 13.05 -2.92
C VAL A 11 -17.64 14.13 -3.24
N GLY A 12 -17.73 14.75 -4.43
CA GLY A 12 -16.84 15.86 -4.79
C GLY A 12 -16.95 17.06 -3.84
N VAL A 13 -18.15 17.42 -3.39
CA VAL A 13 -18.35 18.48 -2.38
C VAL A 13 -17.72 18.10 -1.04
N LEU A 14 -17.98 16.87 -0.54
CA LEU A 14 -17.39 16.37 0.70
C LEU A 14 -15.85 16.36 0.63
N MET A 15 -15.28 16.03 -0.52
CA MET A 15 -13.84 16.08 -0.73
C MET A 15 -13.28 17.50 -0.67
N LEU A 16 -13.98 18.48 -1.25
CA LEU A 16 -13.56 19.89 -1.20
C LEU A 16 -13.66 20.46 0.21
N GLU A 17 -14.73 20.14 0.95
CA GLU A 17 -14.87 20.50 2.36
C GLU A 17 -13.74 19.88 3.21
N ALA A 18 -13.43 18.60 2.98
CA ALA A 18 -12.34 17.92 3.65
C ALA A 18 -10.96 18.48 3.27
N ALA A 19 -10.75 18.91 2.02
CA ALA A 19 -9.53 19.57 1.59
C ALA A 19 -9.28 20.89 2.33
N GLY A 20 -10.36 21.60 2.71
CA GLY A 20 -10.28 22.78 3.57
C GLY A 20 -9.81 22.48 5.00
N ILE A 21 -9.91 21.22 5.45
CA ILE A 21 -9.38 20.77 6.75
C ILE A 21 -7.94 20.27 6.59
N ASN A 22 -7.71 19.25 5.77
CA ASN A 22 -6.38 18.78 5.35
C ASN A 22 -6.45 17.79 4.17
N LEU A 23 -5.31 17.60 3.49
CA LEU A 23 -5.18 16.67 2.36
C LEU A 23 -5.44 15.20 2.73
N ILE A 24 -5.14 14.79 3.97
CA ILE A 24 -5.33 13.41 4.43
C ILE A 24 -6.82 13.05 4.47
N ALA A 25 -7.66 13.94 5.00
CA ALA A 25 -9.11 13.77 5.06
C ALA A 25 -9.70 13.62 3.66
N MET A 26 -9.26 14.45 2.71
CA MET A 26 -9.65 14.34 1.30
C MET A 26 -9.22 12.98 0.71
N ALA A 27 -7.99 12.53 0.96
CA ALA A 27 -7.50 11.23 0.49
C ALA A 27 -8.31 10.07 1.08
N VAL A 28 -8.66 10.12 2.36
CA VAL A 28 -9.50 9.09 3.03
C VAL A 28 -10.90 9.04 2.44
N ILE A 29 -11.55 10.19 2.18
CA ILE A 29 -12.86 10.20 1.51
C ILE A 29 -12.77 9.58 0.11
N ALA A 30 -11.74 9.93 -0.65
CA ALA A 30 -11.49 9.31 -1.95
C ALA A 30 -11.26 7.80 -1.84
N PHE A 31 -10.51 7.34 -0.82
CA PHE A 31 -10.28 5.92 -0.53
C PHE A 31 -11.59 5.19 -0.30
N LEU A 32 -12.44 5.71 0.59
CA LEU A 32 -13.73 5.09 0.93
C LEU A 32 -14.64 5.01 -0.30
N PHE A 33 -14.66 6.05 -1.12
CA PHE A 33 -15.42 6.05 -2.37
C PHE A 33 -14.90 4.99 -3.34
N GLY A 34 -13.60 4.98 -3.66
CA GLY A 34 -13.04 4.01 -4.60
C GLY A 34 -13.07 2.56 -4.08
N ALA A 35 -12.92 2.35 -2.78
CA ALA A 35 -13.09 1.03 -2.16
C ALA A 35 -14.53 0.53 -2.32
N LEU A 36 -15.54 1.40 -2.11
CA LEU A 36 -16.94 1.05 -2.31
C LEU A 36 -17.24 0.69 -3.77
N VAL A 37 -16.80 1.54 -4.71
CA VAL A 37 -16.97 1.31 -6.15
C VAL A 37 -16.24 0.03 -6.59
N GLY A 38 -15.05 -0.22 -6.07
CA GLY A 38 -14.20 -1.34 -6.43
C GLY A 38 -14.75 -2.71 -6.04
N THR A 39 -15.67 -2.79 -5.07
CA THR A 39 -16.26 -4.07 -4.69
C THR A 39 -17.09 -4.71 -5.82
N GLY A 40 -17.60 -3.96 -6.80
CA GLY A 40 -18.50 -4.51 -7.82
C GLY A 40 -17.93 -4.63 -9.22
N LEU A 41 -16.77 -4.03 -9.49
CA LEU A 41 -16.30 -3.76 -10.85
C LEU A 41 -14.84 -4.19 -11.06
N PRO A 42 -14.46 -4.63 -12.28
CA PRO A 42 -13.05 -4.85 -12.62
C PRO A 42 -12.19 -3.57 -12.42
N PRO A 43 -10.85 -3.68 -12.31
CA PRO A 43 -9.99 -2.54 -12.03
C PRO A 43 -10.10 -1.39 -13.03
N ALA A 44 -10.19 -1.70 -14.33
CA ALA A 44 -10.27 -0.68 -15.38
C ALA A 44 -11.51 0.25 -15.25
N PRO A 45 -12.76 -0.27 -15.18
CA PRO A 45 -13.92 0.58 -14.95
C PRO A 45 -13.93 1.23 -13.56
N THR A 46 -13.41 0.56 -12.53
CA THR A 46 -13.26 1.16 -11.19
C THR A 46 -12.37 2.39 -11.23
N TYR A 47 -11.22 2.32 -11.92
CA TYR A 47 -10.31 3.45 -12.10
C TYR A 47 -10.99 4.61 -12.82
N ILE A 48 -11.66 4.35 -13.95
CA ILE A 48 -12.33 5.39 -14.73
C ILE A 48 -13.39 6.12 -13.89
N LEU A 49 -14.25 5.37 -13.20
CA LEU A 49 -15.28 5.94 -12.34
C LEU A 49 -14.68 6.71 -11.16
N THR A 50 -13.66 6.15 -10.52
CA THR A 50 -12.99 6.78 -9.37
C THR A 50 -12.33 8.08 -9.79
N ALA A 51 -11.49 8.06 -10.84
CA ALA A 51 -10.78 9.23 -11.34
C ALA A 51 -11.75 10.35 -11.79
N LEU A 52 -12.88 10.00 -12.42
CA LEU A 52 -13.89 10.96 -12.84
C LEU A 52 -14.47 11.76 -11.65
N VAL A 53 -14.55 11.15 -10.47
CA VAL A 53 -15.09 11.80 -9.26
C VAL A 53 -14.00 12.47 -8.43
N ILE A 54 -12.89 11.78 -8.19
CA ILE A 54 -11.88 12.25 -7.24
C ILE A 54 -10.87 13.21 -7.86
N ALA A 55 -10.61 13.11 -9.18
CA ALA A 55 -9.56 13.91 -9.79
C ALA A 55 -9.87 15.42 -9.84
N PRO A 56 -11.07 15.85 -10.27
CA PRO A 56 -11.40 17.27 -10.31
C PRO A 56 -11.23 18.00 -8.96
N PRO A 57 -11.75 17.50 -7.82
CA PRO A 57 -11.58 18.19 -6.53
C PRO A 57 -10.14 18.14 -6.02
N MET A 58 -9.41 17.03 -6.21
CA MET A 58 -8.00 16.93 -5.77
C MET A 58 -7.08 17.87 -6.55
N ILE A 59 -7.27 17.98 -7.87
CA ILE A 59 -6.50 18.90 -8.72
C ILE A 59 -6.85 20.35 -8.37
N LYS A 60 -8.12 20.67 -8.10
CA LYS A 60 -8.53 22.00 -7.61
C LYS A 60 -7.90 22.34 -6.25
N ALA A 61 -7.68 21.34 -5.39
CA ALA A 61 -6.98 21.50 -4.13
C ALA A 61 -5.44 21.63 -4.29
N GLY A 62 -4.92 21.64 -5.52
CA GLY A 62 -3.50 21.84 -5.82
C GLY A 62 -2.66 20.55 -5.86
N VAL A 63 -3.30 19.37 -5.82
CA VAL A 63 -2.57 18.10 -5.96
C VAL A 63 -2.19 17.89 -7.43
N ASP A 64 -0.96 17.44 -7.66
CA ASP A 64 -0.47 17.13 -9.00
C ASP A 64 -1.34 16.04 -9.69
N PRO A 65 -1.75 16.23 -10.96
CA PRO A 65 -2.59 15.26 -11.67
C PRO A 65 -2.01 13.84 -11.71
N TRP A 66 -0.68 13.68 -11.82
CA TRP A 66 -0.06 12.35 -11.83
C TRP A 66 -0.26 11.63 -10.51
N VAL A 67 -0.07 12.33 -9.39
CA VAL A 67 -0.31 11.76 -8.04
C VAL A 67 -1.75 11.30 -7.91
N VAL A 68 -2.70 12.13 -8.35
CA VAL A 68 -4.13 11.84 -8.29
C VAL A 68 -4.50 10.60 -9.12
N HIS A 69 -3.99 10.51 -10.35
CA HIS A 69 -4.29 9.37 -11.23
C HIS A 69 -3.63 8.07 -10.76
N PHE A 70 -2.38 8.12 -10.28
CA PHE A 70 -1.73 6.94 -9.70
C PHE A 70 -2.41 6.49 -8.41
N TYR A 71 -2.85 7.43 -7.57
CA TYR A 71 -3.65 7.12 -6.39
C TYR A 71 -4.97 6.42 -6.77
N ALA A 72 -5.72 6.97 -7.73
CA ALA A 72 -6.94 6.35 -8.24
C ALA A 72 -6.68 4.95 -8.84
N PHE A 73 -5.56 4.78 -9.53
CA PHE A 73 -5.16 3.49 -10.12
C PHE A 73 -4.87 2.45 -9.04
N PHE A 74 -4.03 2.78 -8.05
CA PHE A 74 -3.76 1.86 -6.93
C PHE A 74 -5.03 1.52 -6.16
N LEU A 75 -5.94 2.49 -6.01
CA LEU A 75 -7.22 2.28 -5.33
C LEU A 75 -8.13 1.34 -6.10
N ALA A 76 -8.14 1.43 -7.43
CA ALA A 76 -8.88 0.50 -8.28
C ALA A 76 -8.33 -0.93 -8.21
N VAL A 77 -7.00 -1.10 -8.18
CA VAL A 77 -6.35 -2.40 -7.99
C VAL A 77 -6.69 -2.98 -6.61
N TRP A 78 -6.67 -2.13 -5.57
CA TRP A 78 -7.07 -2.54 -4.22
C TRP A 78 -8.55 -2.96 -4.15
N GLY A 79 -9.44 -2.25 -4.85
CA GLY A 79 -10.87 -2.55 -4.91
C GLY A 79 -11.16 -3.99 -5.33
N GLU A 80 -10.45 -4.52 -6.34
CA GLU A 80 -10.58 -5.90 -6.81
C GLU A 80 -10.14 -6.95 -5.77
N LEU A 81 -9.28 -6.56 -4.83
CA LEU A 81 -8.80 -7.43 -3.75
C LEU A 81 -9.65 -7.34 -2.48
N THR A 82 -10.70 -6.51 -2.46
CA THR A 82 -11.49 -6.28 -1.26
C THR A 82 -12.52 -7.41 -1.05
N PRO A 83 -12.68 -7.97 0.17
CA PRO A 83 -13.79 -8.87 0.48
C PRO A 83 -15.15 -8.16 0.29
N PRO A 84 -16.21 -8.82 -0.21
CA PRO A 84 -16.37 -10.25 -0.50
C PRO A 84 -16.17 -10.66 -1.96
N THR A 85 -15.76 -9.75 -2.84
CA THR A 85 -15.98 -9.88 -4.30
C THR A 85 -14.74 -10.18 -5.13
N SER A 86 -13.59 -10.42 -4.48
CA SER A 86 -12.34 -10.67 -5.19
C SER A 86 -12.37 -11.93 -6.07
N VAL A 87 -12.50 -11.74 -7.38
CA VAL A 87 -12.52 -12.84 -8.36
C VAL A 87 -11.17 -13.57 -8.40
N VAL A 88 -10.06 -12.83 -8.31
CA VAL A 88 -8.71 -13.40 -8.26
C VAL A 88 -8.55 -14.35 -7.07
N ALA A 89 -9.00 -13.94 -5.88
CA ALA A 89 -8.94 -14.79 -4.69
C ALA A 89 -9.87 -16.03 -4.84
N ALA A 90 -11.01 -15.91 -5.50
CA ALA A 90 -11.92 -17.03 -5.74
C ALA A 90 -11.32 -18.08 -6.69
N VAL A 91 -10.69 -17.64 -7.78
CA VAL A 91 -10.03 -18.54 -8.75
C VAL A 91 -8.80 -19.19 -8.13
N THR A 92 -7.93 -18.41 -7.49
CA THR A 92 -6.70 -18.93 -6.86
C THR A 92 -7.01 -19.88 -5.69
N ALA A 93 -8.07 -19.63 -4.92
CA ALA A 93 -8.52 -20.55 -3.88
C ALA A 93 -8.92 -21.92 -4.44
N LYS A 94 -9.60 -21.96 -5.60
CA LYS A 94 -9.95 -23.22 -6.28
C LYS A 94 -8.72 -23.95 -6.84
N ILE A 95 -7.76 -23.22 -7.41
CA ILE A 95 -6.51 -23.80 -7.90
C ILE A 95 -5.69 -24.41 -6.75
N ALA A 96 -5.67 -23.75 -5.60
CA ALA A 96 -4.90 -24.17 -4.43
C ALA A 96 -5.63 -25.13 -3.47
N ASP A 97 -6.86 -25.55 -3.82
CA ASP A 97 -7.76 -26.35 -2.95
C ASP A 97 -7.87 -25.79 -1.51
N ALA A 98 -8.00 -24.47 -1.40
CA ALA A 98 -8.03 -23.74 -0.14
C ALA A 98 -9.32 -22.93 0.01
N SER A 99 -9.67 -22.54 1.24
CA SER A 99 -10.84 -21.71 1.46
C SER A 99 -10.62 -20.28 0.99
N PHE A 100 -11.63 -19.71 0.31
CA PHE A 100 -11.61 -18.34 -0.22
C PHE A 100 -11.12 -17.31 0.80
N MET A 101 -11.68 -17.32 2.01
CA MET A 101 -11.32 -16.35 3.05
C MET A 101 -9.87 -16.49 3.53
N ARG A 102 -9.30 -17.71 3.53
CA ARG A 102 -7.88 -17.91 3.88
C ARG A 102 -6.98 -17.39 2.77
N THR A 103 -7.29 -17.70 1.51
CA THR A 103 -6.54 -17.23 0.35
C THR A 103 -6.58 -15.71 0.25
N LEU A 104 -7.76 -15.12 0.42
CA LEU A 104 -7.95 -13.67 0.42
C LEU A 104 -7.18 -13.00 1.56
N GLY A 105 -7.27 -13.53 2.79
CA GLY A 105 -6.51 -12.99 3.92
C GLY A 105 -5.00 -13.01 3.69
N ARG A 106 -4.47 -14.04 3.02
CA ARG A 106 -3.06 -14.11 2.63
C ARG A 106 -2.71 -13.10 1.53
N ALA A 107 -3.57 -12.96 0.52
CA ALA A 107 -3.38 -11.97 -0.54
C ALA A 107 -3.35 -10.54 0.03
N LEU A 108 -4.28 -10.20 0.92
CA LEU A 108 -4.32 -8.89 1.60
C LEU A 108 -3.04 -8.59 2.38
N MET A 109 -2.44 -9.58 3.06
CA MET A 109 -1.16 -9.41 3.76
C MET A 109 0.01 -9.11 2.80
N LEU A 110 -0.02 -9.65 1.59
CA LEU A 110 1.00 -9.39 0.57
C LEU A 110 0.79 -8.03 -0.11
N CYS A 111 -0.45 -7.64 -0.30
CA CYS A 111 -0.84 -6.40 -0.98
C CYS A 111 -0.78 -5.15 -0.10
N VAL A 112 -0.20 -5.24 1.11
CA VAL A 112 0.05 -4.07 1.98
C VAL A 112 0.91 -3.01 1.29
N SER A 113 1.74 -3.42 0.31
CA SER A 113 2.50 -2.50 -0.55
C SER A 113 1.63 -1.53 -1.35
N LEU A 114 0.36 -1.86 -1.64
CA LEU A 114 -0.54 -0.92 -2.31
C LEU A 114 -0.86 0.29 -1.42
N PHE A 115 -1.04 0.08 -0.12
CA PHE A 115 -1.26 1.19 0.81
C PHE A 115 -0.02 2.07 0.96
N THR A 116 1.17 1.47 0.98
CA THR A 116 2.42 2.25 1.06
C THR A 116 2.64 3.06 -0.21
N LEU A 117 2.30 2.52 -1.38
CA LEU A 117 2.35 3.25 -2.65
C LEU A 117 1.31 4.38 -2.70
N MET A 118 0.07 4.13 -2.26
CA MET A 118 -0.97 5.17 -2.17
C MET A 118 -0.54 6.35 -1.32
N ALA A 119 0.05 6.11 -0.15
CA ALA A 119 0.59 7.19 0.69
C ALA A 119 1.88 7.79 0.07
N GLY A 120 2.74 6.93 -0.46
CA GLY A 120 4.04 7.30 -1.02
C GLY A 120 3.95 8.29 -2.17
N VAL A 121 2.96 8.17 -3.06
CA VAL A 121 2.78 9.14 -4.16
C VAL A 121 2.41 10.54 -3.70
N PHE A 122 1.78 10.69 -2.53
CA PHE A 122 1.52 12.02 -1.94
C PHE A 122 2.74 12.59 -1.23
N ILE A 123 3.53 11.74 -0.58
CA ILE A 123 4.69 12.15 0.21
C ILE A 123 5.86 12.46 -0.73
N ARG A 124 6.08 11.63 -1.75
CA ARG A 124 7.13 11.74 -2.77
C ARG A 124 6.55 11.77 -4.18
N PRO A 125 5.93 12.88 -4.60
CA PRO A 125 5.34 13.01 -5.94
C PRO A 125 6.33 12.75 -7.08
N GLU A 126 7.63 12.91 -6.83
CA GLU A 126 8.74 12.68 -7.76
C GLU A 126 8.73 11.24 -8.32
N LEU A 127 8.15 10.29 -7.58
CA LEU A 127 7.98 8.90 -8.04
C LEU A 127 7.18 8.82 -9.36
N VAL A 128 6.22 9.73 -9.56
CA VAL A 128 5.24 9.66 -10.66
C VAL A 128 5.23 10.88 -11.57
N LYS A 129 5.86 11.99 -11.18
CA LYS A 129 5.86 13.24 -11.95
C LYS A 129 6.77 13.21 -13.18
N GLN A 130 8.03 12.80 -13.02
CA GLN A 130 9.03 12.90 -14.07
C GLN A 130 10.02 11.73 -14.00
N PRO A 131 10.37 11.11 -15.15
CA PRO A 131 11.40 10.08 -15.17
C PRO A 131 12.80 10.68 -14.97
N GLY A 132 13.61 10.07 -14.11
CA GLY A 132 14.96 10.55 -13.84
C GLY A 132 15.60 9.96 -12.59
N VAL A 133 16.73 10.54 -12.18
CA VAL A 133 17.46 10.13 -10.96
C VAL A 133 16.60 10.36 -9.71
N ASP A 134 15.85 11.47 -9.68
CA ASP A 134 14.96 11.81 -8.56
C ASP A 134 13.84 10.77 -8.39
N GLN A 135 13.34 10.22 -9.50
CA GLN A 135 12.37 9.12 -9.47
C GLN A 135 12.97 7.86 -8.82
N LEU A 136 14.23 7.53 -9.14
CA LEU A 136 14.91 6.38 -8.56
C LEU A 136 15.19 6.58 -7.07
N ALA A 137 15.51 7.81 -6.65
CA ALA A 137 15.66 8.14 -5.24
C ALA A 137 14.34 7.99 -4.49
N ALA A 138 13.25 8.57 -5.00
CA ALA A 138 11.91 8.43 -4.44
C ALA A 138 11.45 6.97 -4.40
N LEU A 139 11.75 6.19 -5.45
CA LEU A 139 11.49 4.75 -5.49
C LEU A 139 12.23 4.03 -4.36
N GLY A 140 13.52 4.29 -4.16
CA GLY A 140 14.30 3.70 -3.07
C GLY A 140 13.71 4.02 -1.69
N LEU A 141 13.33 5.28 -1.48
CA LEU A 141 12.78 5.80 -0.23
C LEU A 141 11.37 5.26 0.08
N ILE A 142 10.61 4.81 -0.93
CA ILE A 142 9.33 4.12 -0.71
C ILE A 142 9.53 2.60 -0.63
N LEU A 143 10.41 2.05 -1.45
CA LEU A 143 10.66 0.61 -1.56
C LEU A 143 11.23 0.04 -0.27
N VAL A 144 12.26 0.67 0.31
CA VAL A 144 12.93 0.14 1.52
C VAL A 144 11.97 0.07 2.72
N PRO A 145 11.20 1.13 3.05
CA PRO A 145 10.17 1.04 4.08
C PRO A 145 9.06 0.04 3.74
N THR A 146 8.63 -0.04 2.47
CA THR A 146 7.61 -1.02 2.04
C THR A 146 8.08 -2.44 2.30
N LEU A 147 9.33 -2.77 1.95
CA LEU A 147 9.95 -4.05 2.27
C LEU A 147 9.98 -4.27 3.79
N GLY A 148 10.41 -3.28 4.56
CA GLY A 148 10.41 -3.35 6.02
C GLY A 148 9.05 -3.68 6.63
N ILE A 149 7.97 -3.05 6.14
CA ILE A 149 6.59 -3.34 6.57
C ILE A 149 6.19 -4.78 6.19
N VAL A 150 6.47 -5.19 4.95
CA VAL A 150 6.15 -6.55 4.48
C VAL A 150 6.91 -7.61 5.28
N PHE A 151 8.20 -7.38 5.58
CA PHE A 151 9.00 -8.24 6.43
C PHE A 151 8.47 -8.26 7.87
N ALA A 152 8.06 -7.12 8.43
CA ALA A 152 7.47 -7.06 9.75
C ALA A 152 6.16 -7.86 9.86
N ILE A 153 5.39 -7.97 8.77
CA ILE A 153 4.16 -8.77 8.73
C ILE A 153 4.45 -10.26 8.58
N GLN A 154 5.42 -10.64 7.75
CA GLN A 154 5.63 -12.04 7.34
C GLN A 154 6.73 -12.76 8.11
N ALA A 155 7.81 -12.08 8.52
CA ALA A 155 8.97 -12.73 9.08
C ALA A 155 8.76 -13.13 10.56
N ARG A 156 9.26 -14.33 10.90
CA ARG A 156 9.47 -14.75 12.29
C ARG A 156 10.92 -14.50 12.64
N PHE A 157 11.23 -13.54 13.49
CA PHE A 157 12.59 -13.14 13.88
C PHE A 157 13.14 -13.99 15.03
N ALA A 158 12.29 -14.53 15.91
CA ALA A 158 12.70 -15.32 17.07
C ALA A 158 11.74 -16.47 17.38
N THR A 159 12.26 -17.52 18.03
CA THR A 159 11.46 -18.62 18.60
C THR A 159 10.63 -18.11 19.78
N ASP A 160 11.19 -17.19 20.57
CA ASP A 160 10.51 -16.56 21.70
C ASP A 160 9.46 -15.56 21.23
N ARG A 161 8.20 -15.76 21.66
CA ARG A 161 7.04 -14.98 21.19
C ARG A 161 7.18 -13.48 21.46
N ILE A 162 7.73 -13.10 22.61
CA ILE A 162 7.89 -11.69 23.01
C ILE A 162 8.96 -11.02 22.16
N ARG A 163 10.17 -11.60 22.06
CA ARG A 163 11.26 -11.04 21.25
C ARG A 163 10.91 -10.94 19.77
N ASN A 164 10.11 -11.89 19.27
CA ASN A 164 9.62 -11.83 17.90
C ASN A 164 8.63 -10.66 17.71
N LEU A 165 7.69 -10.49 18.64
CA LEU A 165 6.70 -9.41 18.54
C LEU A 165 7.35 -8.03 18.66
N THR A 166 8.32 -7.86 19.57
CA THR A 166 9.04 -6.60 19.74
C THR A 166 9.87 -6.25 18.51
N ALA A 167 10.64 -7.20 17.95
CA ALA A 167 11.43 -6.97 16.74
C ALA A 167 10.55 -6.57 15.54
N ARG A 168 9.39 -7.23 15.38
CA ARG A 168 8.41 -6.89 14.35
C ARG A 168 7.81 -5.50 14.56
N GLY A 169 7.44 -5.18 15.80
CA GLY A 169 6.89 -3.87 16.16
C GLY A 169 7.89 -2.74 15.89
N VAL A 170 9.15 -2.92 16.31
CA VAL A 170 10.22 -1.95 16.05
C VAL A 170 10.44 -1.77 14.54
N LEU A 171 10.55 -2.87 13.78
CA LEU A 171 10.71 -2.78 12.32
C LEU A 171 9.53 -2.03 11.68
N MET A 172 8.30 -2.35 12.08
CA MET A 172 7.10 -1.68 11.56
C MET A 172 7.08 -0.19 11.87
N VAL A 173 7.42 0.22 13.10
CA VAL A 173 7.47 1.63 13.50
C VAL A 173 8.57 2.39 12.75
N VAL A 174 9.77 1.82 12.66
CA VAL A 174 10.90 2.46 11.96
C VAL A 174 10.61 2.57 10.46
N SER A 175 10.02 1.54 9.84
CA SER A 175 9.62 1.60 8.44
C SER A 175 8.48 2.60 8.21
N LEU A 176 7.48 2.66 9.09
CA LEU A 176 6.41 3.65 8.96
C LEU A 176 6.96 5.08 9.11
N PHE A 177 7.88 5.30 10.06
CA PHE A 177 8.57 6.58 10.21
C PHE A 177 9.36 6.95 8.96
N ALA A 178 10.18 6.02 8.43
CA ALA A 178 10.94 6.25 7.20
C ALA A 178 10.06 6.57 5.98
N LEU A 179 8.87 5.97 5.90
CA LEU A 179 7.92 6.21 4.81
C LEU A 179 7.22 7.57 4.92
N LEU A 180 6.80 7.96 6.13
CA LEU A 180 5.96 9.14 6.36
C LEU A 180 6.76 10.43 6.57
N TYR A 181 8.07 10.34 6.82
CA TYR A 181 8.87 11.52 7.11
C TYR A 181 9.10 12.36 5.84
N PRO A 182 8.75 13.67 5.86
CA PRO A 182 8.84 14.51 4.66
C PRO A 182 10.26 14.74 4.16
N ASP A 183 11.24 14.80 5.07
CA ASP A 183 12.63 15.11 4.71
C ASP A 183 13.38 13.90 4.13
N ASP A 184 13.99 14.08 2.96
CA ASP A 184 14.74 13.09 2.20
C ASP A 184 15.97 12.55 2.92
N ALA A 185 16.73 13.42 3.58
CA ALA A 185 17.94 13.01 4.28
C ALA A 185 17.59 12.18 5.51
N ILE A 186 16.59 12.60 6.27
CA ILE A 186 16.14 11.88 7.48
C ILE A 186 15.48 10.56 7.09
N ALA A 187 14.65 10.54 6.05
CA ALA A 187 14.07 9.29 5.53
C ALA A 187 15.15 8.32 5.05
N ALA A 188 16.18 8.80 4.34
CA ALA A 188 17.31 7.98 3.90
C ALA A 188 18.09 7.38 5.08
N ILE A 189 18.35 8.17 6.12
CA ILE A 189 18.99 7.69 7.35
C ILE A 189 18.12 6.63 8.03
N ALA A 190 16.80 6.84 8.10
CA ALA A 190 15.85 5.89 8.67
C ALA A 190 15.73 4.59 7.86
N CYS A 191 16.08 4.59 6.57
CA CYS A 191 16.15 3.39 5.74
C CYS A 191 17.32 2.48 6.11
N VAL A 192 18.43 3.02 6.65
CA VAL A 192 19.62 2.24 7.05
C VAL A 192 19.30 1.17 8.09
N PRO A 193 18.68 1.48 9.26
CA PRO A 193 18.35 0.45 10.24
C PRO A 193 17.34 -0.58 9.71
N VAL A 194 16.41 -0.19 8.83
CA VAL A 194 15.48 -1.12 8.17
C VAL A 194 16.25 -2.17 7.36
N LEU A 195 17.18 -1.72 6.52
CA LEU A 195 18.03 -2.61 5.71
C LEU A 195 18.91 -3.50 6.59
N LEU A 196 19.53 -2.95 7.64
CA LEU A 196 20.38 -3.71 8.55
C LEU A 196 19.58 -4.83 9.25
N ILE A 197 18.37 -4.55 9.71
CA ILE A 197 17.50 -5.55 10.36
C ILE A 197 17.10 -6.65 9.36
N ILE A 198 16.74 -6.27 8.13
CA ILE A 198 16.39 -7.23 7.07
C ILE A 198 17.60 -8.11 6.72
N VAL A 199 18.77 -7.52 6.48
CA VAL A 199 20.00 -8.25 6.13
C VAL A 199 20.43 -9.17 7.27
N ALA A 200 20.43 -8.68 8.51
CA ALA A 200 20.75 -9.50 9.68
C ALA A 200 19.80 -10.69 9.82
N TRP A 201 18.50 -10.49 9.57
CA TRP A 201 17.53 -11.58 9.55
C TRP A 201 17.83 -12.60 8.44
N VAL A 202 18.08 -12.15 7.20
CA VAL A 202 18.39 -13.03 6.07
C VAL A 202 19.65 -13.86 6.36
N LEU A 203 20.71 -13.23 6.89
CA LEU A 203 21.96 -13.90 7.22
C LEU A 203 21.81 -14.88 8.39
N TYR A 204 20.98 -14.58 9.39
CA TYR A 204 20.77 -15.45 10.55
C TYR A 204 19.84 -16.64 10.24
N GLN A 205 18.88 -16.48 9.31
CA GLN A 205 17.89 -17.53 8.99
C GLN A 205 18.33 -18.48 7.90
N ARG A 206 19.08 -18.01 6.88
CA ARG A 206 19.63 -18.87 5.82
C ARG A 206 20.32 -20.13 6.37
N PRO A 207 21.25 -20.05 7.34
CA PRO A 207 21.93 -21.25 7.85
C PRO A 207 21.00 -22.18 8.65
N ARG A 208 19.98 -21.64 9.33
CA ARG A 208 18.99 -22.45 10.09
C ARG A 208 18.06 -23.23 9.17
N GLN A 209 17.56 -22.60 8.11
CA GLN A 209 16.68 -23.26 7.14
C GLN A 209 17.45 -24.31 6.31
N ILE A 210 18.70 -24.02 5.90
CA ILE A 210 19.55 -24.99 5.21
C ILE A 210 19.88 -26.20 6.10
N ARG A 211 20.16 -25.99 7.39
CA ARG A 211 20.39 -27.09 8.34
C ARG A 211 19.12 -27.91 8.60
N ALA A 212 17.95 -27.28 8.69
CA ALA A 212 16.69 -27.99 8.82
C ALA A 212 16.36 -28.84 7.59
N ALA A 213 16.58 -28.29 6.38
CA ALA A 213 16.37 -29.02 5.13
C ALA A 213 17.33 -30.21 4.96
N LYS A 214 18.57 -30.10 5.45
CA LYS A 214 19.54 -31.22 5.48
C LYS A 214 19.25 -32.29 6.55
N ALA A 215 18.43 -31.99 7.55
CA ALA A 215 18.08 -32.94 8.62
C ALA A 215 16.80 -33.74 8.32
N SER A 216 16.03 -33.34 7.30
CA SER A 216 14.78 -33.97 6.89
C SER A 216 14.87 -34.82 5.61
N GLY A 217 16.06 -34.95 5.04
CA GLY A 217 16.36 -35.80 3.88
C GLY A 217 17.42 -36.82 4.24
#